data_AF-A0A2Y9JDI7-F1
#
_entry.id   AF-A0A2Y9JDI7-F1
#
_cell.length_a   1.000
_cell.length_b   1.000
_cell.length_c   1.000
_cell.angle_alpha   90.00
_cell.angle_beta   90.00
_cell.angle_gamma   90.00
#
_symmetry.space_group_name_H-M   'P 1'
#
loop_
_entity.id
_entity.type
_entity.pdbx_description
1 polymer ?
#
loop_
_entity_poly.entity_id
_entity_poly.type
_entity_poly.pdbx_seq_one_letter_code
_entity_poly.pdbx_strand_id
1 'polypeptide(L)'
;MEPLTLPSGSAAAVDEYLEYRRYKQHKTDFETIPQQRPISLPCRVRGCACRAYLYVPLNGAQPIRCRCKHFADQHSAASGFLCNACSKCSGFHSCFTCACGQPAYAHDTVVETKQERLAQEKPVGQDVPYAAMGGLTGFSSLAEGYLRLDDSGIVGTSSQVSSLKRPEEDDMAFFERRYQERIKMEKVAKQKGKAPLPSSTKPS
;
A
#
# COMPACT_ATOMS: atom_id res chain seq x y z
N MET A 1 6.93 41.56 -0.88
CA MET A 1 7.35 40.16 -0.73
C MET A 1 8.20 39.83 -1.94
N GLU A 2 9.52 39.79 -1.76
CA GLU A 2 10.46 39.48 -2.85
C GLU A 2 10.29 38.01 -3.29
N PRO A 3 10.31 37.73 -4.61
CA PRO A 3 10.31 36.37 -5.12
C PRO A 3 11.68 35.73 -4.90
N LEU A 4 11.73 34.64 -4.13
CA LEU A 4 12.94 33.85 -3.93
C LEU A 4 13.34 33.18 -5.25
N THR A 5 14.43 33.66 -5.87
CA THR A 5 15.06 33.02 -7.02
C THR A 5 15.80 31.76 -6.58
N LEU A 6 15.33 30.60 -7.02
CA LEU A 6 15.96 29.31 -6.76
C LEU A 6 17.21 29.12 -7.65
N PRO A 7 18.28 28.50 -7.12
CA PRO A 7 19.52 28.28 -7.85
C PRO A 7 19.33 27.30 -9.02
N SER A 8 20.05 27.53 -10.11
CA SER A 8 19.96 26.84 -11.41
C SER A 8 20.14 25.32 -11.39
N GLY A 9 20.62 24.74 -10.28
CA GLY A 9 20.74 23.30 -10.08
C GLY A 9 19.50 22.60 -9.50
N SER A 10 18.51 23.32 -8.97
CA SER A 10 17.33 22.69 -8.37
C SER A 10 16.37 22.12 -9.42
N ALA A 11 16.41 22.62 -10.66
CA ALA A 11 15.58 22.14 -11.76
C ALA A 11 15.87 20.68 -12.13
N ALA A 12 17.12 20.23 -12.01
CA ALA A 12 17.52 18.84 -12.29
C ALA A 12 17.04 17.87 -11.20
N ALA A 13 17.01 18.30 -9.93
CA ALA A 13 16.53 17.48 -8.82
C ALA A 13 15.00 17.27 -8.83
N VAL A 14 14.23 18.21 -9.38
CA VAL A 14 12.78 18.02 -9.63
C VAL A 14 12.50 17.13 -10.84
N ASP A 15 13.47 17.00 -11.74
CA ASP A 15 13.41 16.04 -12.84
C ASP A 15 13.71 14.63 -12.34
N GLU A 16 14.58 14.39 -11.37
CA GLU A 16 14.80 13.03 -10.85
C GLU A 16 13.61 12.47 -10.02
N TYR A 17 12.75 13.34 -9.50
CA TYR A 17 11.44 13.00 -8.92
C TYR A 17 10.36 12.78 -10.01
N LEU A 18 10.73 12.01 -11.05
CA LEU A 18 9.99 11.75 -12.28
C LEU A 18 9.07 10.53 -12.20
N GLU A 19 8.88 9.92 -11.03
CA GLU A 19 8.18 8.63 -10.88
C GLU A 19 6.66 8.65 -11.19
N TYR A 20 6.06 9.77 -11.60
CA TYR A 20 4.60 9.83 -11.85
C TYR A 20 4.16 10.81 -12.96
N ARG A 21 4.91 10.91 -14.06
CA ARG A 21 4.61 11.86 -15.16
C ARG A 21 3.69 11.35 -16.27
N ARG A 22 2.60 10.67 -15.92
CA ARG A 22 1.41 10.62 -16.79
C ARG A 22 0.18 11.23 -16.15
N TYR A 23 -0.02 11.14 -14.83
CA TYR A 23 -1.23 11.68 -14.20
C TYR A 23 -1.34 13.22 -14.32
N LYS A 24 -0.25 13.96 -14.05
CA LYS A 24 -0.22 15.44 -14.14
C LYS A 24 -0.43 15.99 -15.56
N GLN A 25 -0.22 15.15 -16.58
CA GLN A 25 -0.33 15.53 -17.98
C GLN A 25 -1.74 15.34 -18.53
N HIS A 26 -2.66 14.74 -17.78
CA HIS A 26 -4.05 14.55 -18.18
C HIS A 26 -4.98 15.54 -17.46
N LYS A 27 -6.13 15.81 -18.06
CA LYS A 27 -7.16 16.66 -17.46
C LYS A 27 -7.87 15.91 -16.34
N THR A 28 -7.54 16.27 -15.12
CA THR A 28 -8.21 15.80 -13.88
C THR A 28 -9.36 16.72 -13.48
N ASP A 29 -9.22 18.01 -13.74
CA ASP A 29 -10.17 19.04 -13.30
C ASP A 29 -11.23 19.24 -14.38
N PHE A 30 -12.48 18.89 -14.06
CA PHE A 30 -13.65 19.11 -14.90
C PHE A 30 -14.57 20.12 -14.22
N GLU A 31 -15.01 21.14 -14.96
CA GLU A 31 -16.01 22.11 -14.48
C GLU A 31 -17.37 21.44 -14.25
N THR A 32 -17.75 20.57 -15.18
CA THR A 32 -18.92 19.69 -15.07
C THR A 32 -18.49 18.25 -15.31
N ILE A 33 -18.82 17.36 -14.38
CA ILE A 33 -18.48 15.95 -14.48
C ILE A 33 -19.29 15.33 -15.63
N PRO A 34 -18.66 14.63 -16.59
CA PRO A 34 -19.37 14.02 -17.70
C PRO A 34 -20.26 12.87 -17.23
N GLN A 35 -21.46 12.77 -17.81
CA GLN A 35 -22.44 11.71 -17.50
C GLN A 35 -22.08 10.35 -18.13
N GLN A 36 -21.28 10.36 -19.21
CA GLN A 36 -20.87 9.14 -19.90
C GLN A 36 -19.74 8.42 -19.15
N ARG A 37 -19.93 7.12 -18.90
CA ARG A 37 -18.95 6.24 -18.24
C ARG A 37 -18.27 5.31 -19.25
N PRO A 38 -16.99 4.95 -19.05
CA PRO A 38 -16.05 5.45 -18.03
C PRO A 38 -15.57 6.89 -18.32
N ILE A 39 -15.26 7.67 -17.27
CA ILE A 39 -14.71 9.03 -17.44
C ILE A 39 -13.31 8.92 -18.06
N SER A 40 -13.17 9.39 -19.29
CA SER A 40 -11.86 9.52 -19.93
C SER A 40 -11.14 10.76 -19.40
N LEU A 41 -9.90 10.60 -18.95
CA LEU A 41 -9.00 11.71 -18.64
C LEU A 41 -8.14 11.99 -19.88
N PRO A 42 -8.42 13.01 -20.72
CA PRO A 42 -7.66 13.30 -21.94
C PRO A 42 -6.32 13.97 -21.62
N CYS A 43 -5.33 13.77 -22.49
CA CYS A 43 -4.02 14.38 -22.32
C CYS A 43 -4.02 15.86 -22.69
N ARG A 44 -3.30 16.68 -21.91
CA ARG A 44 -3.10 18.12 -22.13
C ARG A 44 -1.87 18.39 -23.01
N VAL A 45 -0.98 17.41 -23.18
CA VAL A 45 0.25 17.55 -23.98
C VAL A 45 -0.09 17.54 -25.47
N ARG A 46 0.26 18.63 -26.16
CA ARG A 46 0.05 18.76 -27.60
C ARG A 46 0.86 17.69 -28.34
N GLY A 47 0.20 16.93 -29.21
CA GLY A 47 0.82 15.89 -30.01
C GLY A 47 1.08 14.56 -29.29
N CYS A 48 0.61 14.38 -28.04
CA CYS A 48 0.63 13.05 -27.42
C CYS A 48 -0.35 12.12 -28.13
N ALA A 49 0.11 10.93 -28.54
CA ALA A 49 -0.73 9.90 -29.13
C ALA A 49 -1.56 9.10 -28.09
N CYS A 50 -1.54 9.52 -26.82
CA CYS A 50 -2.26 8.88 -25.74
C CYS A 50 -3.76 9.17 -25.81
N ARG A 51 -4.58 8.11 -25.71
CA ARG A 51 -6.06 8.24 -25.75
C ARG A 51 -6.62 8.80 -24.43
N ALA A 52 -6.14 8.28 -23.31
CA ALA A 52 -6.53 8.71 -21.96
C ALA A 52 -5.48 8.26 -20.94
N TYR A 53 -5.62 8.72 -19.70
CA TYR A 53 -4.82 8.21 -18.58
C TYR A 53 -5.06 6.71 -18.36
N LEU A 54 -3.97 5.95 -18.28
CA LEU A 54 -3.97 4.54 -17.91
C LEU A 54 -2.97 4.34 -16.78
N TYR A 55 -3.47 3.83 -15.67
CA TYR A 55 -2.69 3.42 -14.51
C TYR A 55 -1.87 2.16 -14.81
N VAL A 56 -0.58 2.23 -14.51
CA VAL A 56 0.32 1.07 -14.53
C VAL A 56 0.68 0.75 -13.09
N PRO A 57 0.37 -0.46 -12.59
CA PRO A 57 0.65 -0.82 -11.20
C PRO A 57 2.14 -0.84 -10.90
N LEU A 58 2.48 -0.62 -9.63
CA LEU A 58 3.84 -0.71 -9.09
C LEU A 58 3.95 -1.97 -8.24
N ASN A 59 5.17 -2.50 -8.10
CA ASN A 59 5.47 -3.56 -7.14
C ASN A 59 6.19 -2.92 -5.93
N GLY A 60 5.42 -2.45 -4.96
CA GLY A 60 5.91 -1.57 -3.91
C GLY A 60 6.43 -0.27 -4.51
N ALA A 61 7.70 0.05 -4.28
CA ALA A 61 8.35 1.22 -4.87
C ALA A 61 8.91 0.96 -6.29
N GLN A 62 8.91 -0.28 -6.79
CA GLN A 62 9.56 -0.61 -8.05
C GLN A 62 8.58 -0.61 -9.23
N PRO A 63 8.91 0.06 -10.35
CA PRO A 63 8.10 0.00 -11.56
C PRO A 63 8.14 -1.41 -12.17
N ILE A 64 6.97 -1.91 -12.57
CA ILE A 64 6.85 -3.23 -13.18
C ILE A 64 7.37 -3.23 -14.62
N ARG A 65 7.85 -4.40 -15.05
CA ARG A 65 8.39 -4.60 -16.39
C ARG A 65 7.41 -5.36 -17.27
N CYS A 66 7.43 -5.05 -18.55
CA CYS A 66 6.79 -5.87 -19.57
C CYS A 66 7.51 -7.23 -19.69
N ARG A 67 6.87 -8.22 -20.33
CA ARG A 67 7.46 -9.51 -20.74
C ARG A 67 8.74 -9.34 -21.55
N CYS A 68 8.86 -8.23 -22.29
CA CYS A 68 10.08 -7.86 -23.02
C CYS A 68 11.19 -7.25 -22.13
N LYS A 69 11.02 -7.22 -20.80
CA LYS A 69 11.93 -6.67 -19.77
C LYS A 69 12.08 -5.15 -19.73
N HIS A 70 11.42 -4.46 -20.64
CA HIS A 70 11.39 -2.99 -20.71
C HIS A 70 10.32 -2.39 -19.80
N PHE A 71 10.54 -1.15 -19.38
CA PHE A 71 9.59 -0.38 -18.56
C PHE A 71 8.45 0.21 -19.39
N ALA A 72 7.38 0.66 -18.72
CA ALA A 72 6.22 1.27 -19.37
C ALA A 72 6.56 2.53 -20.18
N ASP A 73 7.62 3.25 -19.83
CA ASP A 73 8.08 4.45 -20.55
C ASP A 73 8.77 4.13 -21.88
N GLN A 74 9.29 2.91 -22.02
CA GLN A 74 9.87 2.41 -23.27
C GLN A 74 8.81 1.82 -24.21
N HIS A 75 7.53 2.01 -23.88
CA HIS A 75 6.40 1.66 -24.73
C HIS A 75 5.68 2.93 -25.18
N SER A 76 5.26 2.94 -26.44
CA SER A 76 4.46 4.03 -27.00
C SER A 76 3.18 4.22 -26.21
N ALA A 77 2.78 5.48 -26.02
CA ALA A 77 1.51 5.82 -25.40
C ALA A 77 0.31 5.65 -26.35
N ALA A 78 0.56 5.36 -27.63
CA ALA A 78 -0.47 5.07 -28.62
C ALA A 78 -1.20 3.76 -28.33
N SER A 79 -2.38 3.60 -28.94
CA SER A 79 -3.15 2.35 -28.87
C SER A 79 -2.29 1.15 -29.26
N GLY A 80 -2.30 0.12 -28.40
CA GLY A 80 -1.49 -1.09 -28.58
C GLY A 80 -0.21 -1.12 -27.75
N PHE A 81 0.24 0.00 -27.16
CA PHE A 81 1.38 0.05 -26.23
C PHE A 81 2.62 -0.68 -26.73
N LEU A 82 2.97 -0.51 -28.01
CA LEU A 82 4.10 -1.20 -28.62
C LEU A 82 5.41 -0.76 -27.98
N CYS A 83 6.35 -1.69 -27.82
CA CYS A 83 7.66 -1.35 -27.30
C CYS A 83 8.49 -0.63 -28.37
N ASN A 84 9.10 0.49 -28.00
CA ASN A 84 9.98 1.24 -28.90
C ASN A 84 11.39 0.62 -28.98
N ALA A 85 11.77 -0.21 -28.00
CA ALA A 85 13.09 -0.82 -27.90
C ALA A 85 13.18 -2.23 -28.50
N CYS A 86 12.04 -2.91 -28.73
CA CYS A 86 12.06 -4.25 -29.31
C CYS A 86 10.88 -4.51 -30.26
N SER A 87 11.14 -5.30 -31.30
CA SER A 87 10.19 -5.59 -32.38
C SER A 87 9.21 -6.74 -32.10
N LYS A 88 9.50 -7.58 -31.10
CA LYS A 88 8.68 -8.75 -30.75
C LYS A 88 7.59 -8.47 -29.71
N CYS A 89 7.50 -7.23 -29.23
CA CYS A 89 6.53 -6.84 -28.21
C CYS A 89 5.25 -6.34 -28.88
N SER A 90 4.16 -7.07 -28.71
CA SER A 90 2.83 -6.71 -29.23
C SER A 90 2.07 -5.73 -28.34
N GLY A 91 2.60 -5.40 -27.16
CA GLY A 91 1.96 -4.52 -26.19
C GLY A 91 2.55 -4.66 -24.79
N PHE A 92 2.23 -3.71 -23.91
CA PHE A 92 2.68 -3.75 -22.52
C PHE A 92 1.97 -4.87 -21.73
N HIS A 93 2.62 -6.02 -21.63
CA HIS A 93 2.15 -7.16 -20.87
C HIS A 93 3.12 -7.45 -19.73
N SER A 94 2.81 -7.03 -18.50
CA SER A 94 3.64 -7.36 -17.34
C SER A 94 3.31 -8.74 -16.78
N CYS A 95 4.31 -9.40 -16.18
CA CYS A 95 4.10 -10.62 -15.37
C CYS A 95 3.58 -10.32 -13.96
N PHE A 96 3.29 -9.06 -13.65
CA PHE A 96 2.68 -8.66 -12.38
C PHE A 96 1.28 -9.27 -12.24
N THR A 97 1.10 -10.01 -11.15
CA THR A 97 -0.17 -10.57 -10.72
C THR A 97 -0.75 -9.70 -9.61
N CYS A 98 -1.94 -9.15 -9.85
CA CYS A 98 -2.70 -8.47 -8.81
C CYS A 98 -3.10 -9.47 -7.72
N ALA A 99 -3.41 -8.99 -6.51
CA ALA A 99 -3.89 -9.83 -5.42
C ALA A 99 -5.18 -10.62 -5.77
N CYS A 100 -5.94 -10.16 -6.77
CA CYS A 100 -7.09 -10.91 -7.31
C CYS A 100 -6.69 -12.13 -8.18
N GLY A 101 -5.40 -12.36 -8.39
CA GLY A 101 -4.86 -13.44 -9.23
C GLY A 101 -4.81 -13.13 -10.73
N GLN A 102 -5.39 -12.01 -11.18
CA GLN A 102 -5.39 -11.63 -12.59
C GLN A 102 -4.15 -10.78 -12.95
N PRO A 103 -3.67 -10.87 -14.19
CA PRO A 103 -2.54 -10.07 -14.65
C PRO A 103 -2.93 -8.60 -14.84
N ALA A 104 -1.97 -7.69 -14.80
CA ALA A 104 -2.22 -6.25 -14.92
C ALA A 104 -3.01 -5.86 -16.19
N TYR A 105 -2.75 -6.51 -17.33
CA TYR A 105 -3.42 -6.18 -18.60
C TYR A 105 -4.92 -6.56 -18.65
N ALA A 106 -5.39 -7.38 -17.69
CA ALA A 106 -6.81 -7.72 -17.56
C ALA A 106 -7.59 -6.68 -16.72
N HIS A 107 -6.91 -5.66 -16.21
CA HIS A 107 -7.52 -4.60 -15.41
C HIS A 107 -7.79 -3.37 -16.27
N ASP A 108 -9.00 -2.84 -16.14
CA ASP A 108 -9.37 -1.55 -16.71
C ASP A 108 -9.22 -0.45 -15.67
N THR A 109 -8.79 0.72 -16.12
CA THR A 109 -8.59 1.88 -15.26
C THR A 109 -9.86 2.72 -15.28
N VAL A 110 -10.58 2.72 -14.16
CA VAL A 110 -11.86 3.42 -14.03
C VAL A 110 -11.69 4.65 -13.15
N VAL A 111 -12.28 5.76 -13.58
CA VAL A 111 -12.37 6.99 -12.79
C VAL A 111 -13.83 7.14 -12.34
N GLU A 112 -14.03 7.16 -11.03
CA GLU A 112 -15.35 7.23 -10.36
C GLU A 112 -15.43 8.51 -9.52
N THR A 113 -16.64 9.06 -9.36
CA THR A 113 -16.86 10.15 -8.40
C THR A 113 -17.13 9.58 -7.01
N LYS A 114 -16.92 10.41 -5.97
CA LYS A 114 -17.30 10.08 -4.60
C LYS A 114 -18.77 9.69 -4.48
N GLN A 115 -19.67 10.44 -5.12
CA GLN A 115 -21.12 10.19 -5.05
C GLN A 115 -21.49 8.83 -5.63
N GLU A 116 -20.85 8.41 -6.72
CA GLU A 116 -21.15 7.11 -7.34
C GLU A 116 -20.61 5.93 -6.55
N ARG A 117 -19.43 6.10 -5.93
CA ARG A 117 -18.90 5.09 -5.00
C ARG A 117 -19.88 4.87 -3.85
N LEU A 118 -20.39 5.94 -3.26
CA LEU A 118 -21.39 5.87 -2.20
C LEU A 118 -22.70 5.23 -2.67
N ALA A 119 -23.18 5.58 -3.87
CA ALA A 119 -24.38 4.98 -4.46
C ALA A 119 -24.21 3.47 -4.76
N GLN A 120 -22.98 3.01 -4.96
CA GLN A 120 -22.62 1.60 -5.15
C GLN A 120 -22.20 0.90 -3.85
N GLU A 121 -22.38 1.55 -2.70
CA GLU A 121 -21.96 1.04 -1.37
C GLU A 121 -20.47 0.68 -1.29
N LYS A 122 -19.65 1.31 -2.13
CA LYS A 122 -18.19 1.11 -2.15
C LYS A 122 -17.50 2.04 -1.13
N PRO A 123 -16.36 1.61 -0.57
CA PRO A 123 -15.59 2.43 0.36
C PRO A 123 -15.15 3.75 -0.26
N VAL A 124 -15.32 4.83 0.51
CA VAL A 124 -14.78 6.16 0.21
C VAL A 124 -14.02 6.67 1.43
N GLY A 125 -12.94 7.41 1.19
CA GLY A 125 -12.17 8.05 2.26
C GLY A 125 -12.92 9.19 2.94
N GLN A 126 -12.51 9.49 4.17
CA GLN A 126 -13.05 10.58 4.97
C GLN A 126 -12.61 11.94 4.41
N ASP A 127 -13.53 12.91 4.39
CA ASP A 127 -13.20 14.28 4.00
C ASP A 127 -12.34 14.93 5.08
N VAL A 128 -11.10 15.28 4.72
CA VAL A 128 -10.18 16.01 5.59
C VAL A 128 -10.15 17.49 5.22
N PRO A 129 -10.11 18.41 6.20
CA PRO A 129 -10.16 19.85 5.96
C PRO A 129 -8.91 20.40 5.26
N TYR A 130 -7.86 19.59 5.12
CA TYR A 130 -6.70 19.88 4.29
C TYR A 130 -6.38 18.65 3.44
N ALA A 131 -5.97 18.86 2.19
CA ALA A 131 -5.50 17.78 1.34
C ALA A 131 -4.13 17.28 1.84
N ALA A 132 -4.12 16.30 2.73
CA ALA A 132 -2.91 15.55 3.05
C ALA A 132 -2.50 14.78 1.79
N MET A 133 -1.62 15.39 0.98
CA MET A 133 -1.09 14.81 -0.26
C MET A 133 -0.15 13.65 0.06
N GLY A 134 -0.69 12.49 0.42
CA GLY A 134 0.04 11.22 0.48
C GLY A 134 1.05 11.12 1.62
N GLY A 135 0.74 10.27 2.60
CA GLY A 135 1.67 9.84 3.64
C GLY A 135 1.24 8.49 4.18
N LEU A 136 2.17 7.76 4.81
CA LEU A 136 1.80 6.59 5.59
C LEU A 136 1.07 7.07 6.85
N THR A 137 -0.25 7.12 6.81
CA THR A 137 -1.07 7.47 7.99
C THR A 137 -1.20 6.30 8.98
N GLY A 138 -0.78 5.11 8.57
CA GLY A 138 -0.73 3.88 9.37
C GLY A 138 -0.09 2.73 8.60
N PHE A 139 0.11 1.57 9.25
CA PHE A 139 0.67 0.38 8.59
C PHE A 139 -0.18 -0.15 7.43
N SER A 140 -1.50 0.08 7.49
CA SER A 140 -2.46 -0.14 6.40
C SER A 140 -2.10 0.61 5.11
N SER A 141 -1.39 1.75 5.22
CA SER A 141 -0.94 2.52 4.06
C SER A 141 0.14 1.83 3.23
N LEU A 142 0.81 0.80 3.79
CA LEU A 142 1.74 -0.06 3.06
C LEU A 142 1.00 -1.14 2.25
N ALA A 143 -0.27 -1.41 2.56
CA ALA A 143 -1.05 -2.38 1.82
C ALA A 143 -1.41 -1.82 0.43
N GLU A 144 -1.31 -2.69 -0.58
CA GLU A 144 -1.71 -2.40 -1.96
C GLU A 144 -3.14 -1.85 -1.98
N GLY A 145 -3.43 -0.84 -2.82
CA GLY A 145 -4.59 0.06 -2.68
C GLY A 145 -5.99 -0.57 -2.56
N TYR A 146 -6.17 -1.85 -2.91
CA TYR A 146 -7.41 -2.61 -2.73
C TYR A 146 -7.51 -3.35 -1.37
N LEU A 147 -6.38 -3.58 -0.69
CA LEU A 147 -6.28 -4.24 0.62
C LEU A 147 -6.26 -3.25 1.80
N ARG A 148 -6.41 -1.94 1.52
CA ARG A 148 -6.61 -0.91 2.53
C ARG A 148 -7.99 -1.09 3.18
N LEU A 149 -8.03 -1.92 4.23
CA LEU A 149 -9.23 -2.29 4.98
C LEU A 149 -9.40 -1.48 6.28
N ASP A 150 -8.71 -0.35 6.43
CA ASP A 150 -8.85 0.53 7.59
C ASP A 150 -9.87 1.65 7.35
N ASP A 151 -10.34 2.27 8.44
CA ASP A 151 -11.39 3.31 8.46
C ASP A 151 -11.13 4.52 7.52
N SER A 152 -9.91 4.62 6.98
CA SER A 152 -9.54 5.46 5.84
C SER A 152 -10.25 5.12 4.51
N GLY A 153 -11.00 4.01 4.43
CA GLY A 153 -11.82 3.57 3.29
C GLY A 153 -12.95 2.62 3.70
N ILE A 154 -14.12 3.18 3.99
CA ILE A 154 -15.25 2.56 4.71
C ILE A 154 -15.85 1.30 4.03
N VAL A 155 -15.62 0.10 4.58
CA VAL A 155 -16.68 -0.87 4.95
C VAL A 155 -16.26 -1.54 6.26
N GLY A 156 -17.04 -1.29 7.30
CA GLY A 156 -16.88 -1.87 8.61
C GLY A 156 -17.34 -3.33 8.65
N THR A 157 -16.41 -4.22 8.98
CA THR A 157 -16.71 -5.49 9.68
C THR A 157 -15.76 -5.72 10.85
N SER A 158 -15.12 -4.67 11.38
CA SER A 158 -14.17 -4.82 12.50
C SER A 158 -14.87 -5.16 13.83
N SER A 159 -16.11 -4.73 14.05
CA SER A 159 -16.83 -5.03 15.30
C SER A 159 -17.32 -6.48 15.45
N GLN A 160 -17.19 -7.33 14.43
CA GLN A 160 -17.64 -8.73 14.51
C GLN A 160 -16.48 -9.73 14.69
N VAL A 161 -15.23 -9.33 14.45
CA VAL A 161 -14.08 -10.25 14.53
C VAL A 161 -13.40 -10.25 15.91
N SER A 162 -13.73 -9.30 16.79
CA SER A 162 -13.27 -9.30 18.20
C SER A 162 -13.84 -10.47 19.02
N SER A 163 -14.80 -11.23 18.50
CA SER A 163 -15.36 -12.42 19.16
C SER A 163 -14.72 -13.74 18.72
N LEU A 164 -13.81 -13.74 17.74
CA LEU A 164 -13.06 -14.94 17.37
C LEU A 164 -11.67 -14.89 18.02
N LYS A 165 -11.57 -15.47 19.22
CA LYS A 165 -10.28 -15.75 19.88
C LYS A 165 -9.36 -16.45 18.89
N ARG A 166 -8.23 -15.84 18.56
CA ARG A 166 -7.29 -16.41 17.59
C ARG A 166 -6.48 -17.53 18.27
N PRO A 167 -6.29 -18.68 17.61
CA PRO A 167 -5.47 -19.78 18.16
C PRO A 167 -4.07 -19.34 18.60
N GLU A 168 -3.47 -18.38 17.89
CA GLU A 168 -2.14 -17.84 18.17
C GLU A 168 -2.04 -17.07 19.50
N GLU A 169 -3.14 -16.47 19.99
CA GLU A 169 -3.17 -15.79 21.29
C GLU A 169 -3.13 -16.79 22.46
N ASP A 170 -3.68 -17.99 22.26
CA ASP A 170 -3.69 -19.08 23.25
C ASP A 170 -2.31 -19.75 23.38
N ASP A 171 -1.56 -19.86 22.27
CA ASP A 171 -0.19 -20.38 22.25
C ASP A 171 0.77 -19.49 23.07
N MET A 172 0.65 -18.17 22.95
CA MET A 172 1.41 -17.20 23.75
C MET A 172 1.13 -17.37 25.26
N ALA A 173 -0.14 -17.55 25.63
CA ALA A 173 -0.56 -17.74 27.03
C ALA A 173 -0.03 -19.06 27.62
N PHE A 174 0.08 -20.11 26.81
CA PHE A 174 0.66 -21.39 27.22
C PHE A 174 2.14 -21.23 27.63
N PHE A 175 2.95 -20.57 26.80
CA PHE A 175 4.37 -20.37 27.10
C PHE A 175 4.58 -19.47 28.32
N GLU A 176 3.77 -18.42 28.47
CA GLU A 176 3.84 -17.52 29.62
C GLU A 176 3.48 -18.25 30.93
N ARG A 177 2.41 -19.06 30.93
CA ARG A 177 2.02 -19.86 32.11
C ARG A 177 3.10 -20.85 32.51
N ARG A 178 3.70 -21.55 31.54
CA ARG A 178 4.81 -22.49 31.76
C ARG A 178 6.06 -21.79 32.30
N TYR A 179 6.34 -20.58 31.84
CA TYR A 179 7.44 -19.77 32.36
C TYR A 179 7.19 -19.34 33.81
N GLN A 180 6.00 -18.83 34.11
CA GLN A 180 5.62 -18.43 35.48
C GLN A 180 5.65 -19.61 36.46
N GLU A 181 5.22 -20.81 36.04
CA GLU A 181 5.31 -22.03 36.85
C GLU A 181 6.76 -22.40 37.20
N ARG A 182 7.68 -22.36 36.23
CA ARG A 182 9.11 -22.61 36.48
C ARG A 182 9.70 -21.61 37.47
N ILE A 183 9.39 -20.32 37.31
CA ILE A 183 9.83 -19.27 38.24
C ILE A 183 9.25 -19.50 39.64
N LYS A 184 7.99 -19.90 39.76
CA LYS A 184 7.36 -20.22 41.05
C LYS A 184 8.03 -21.42 41.72
N MET A 185 8.29 -22.50 40.97
CA MET A 185 8.98 -23.68 41.51
C MET A 185 10.42 -23.38 41.93
N GLU A 186 11.15 -22.56 41.16
CA GLU A 186 12.51 -22.13 41.51
C GLU A 186 12.53 -21.28 42.79
N LYS A 187 11.56 -20.37 42.96
CA LYS A 187 11.41 -19.57 44.18
C LYS A 187 11.12 -20.46 45.41
N VAL A 188 10.25 -21.46 45.26
CA VAL A 188 9.94 -22.42 46.33
C VAL A 188 11.15 -23.30 46.66
N ALA A 189 11.92 -23.75 45.65
CA ALA A 189 13.14 -24.52 45.86
C ALA A 189 14.22 -23.71 46.61
N LYS A 190 14.40 -22.44 46.25
CA LYS A 190 15.31 -21.52 46.96
C LYS A 190 14.89 -21.25 48.40
N GLN A 191 13.59 -21.25 48.71
CA GLN A 191 13.11 -21.18 50.09
C GLN A 191 13.39 -22.46 50.89
N LYS A 192 13.21 -23.64 50.27
CA LYS A 192 13.49 -24.93 50.94
C LYS A 192 14.98 -25.19 51.18
N GLY A 193 15.87 -24.58 50.39
CA GLY A 193 17.32 -24.66 50.59
C GLY A 193 17.89 -23.80 51.73
N LYS A 194 17.07 -22.96 52.38
CA LYS A 194 17.46 -22.14 53.54
C LYS A 194 16.87 -22.71 54.84
N ALA A 195 17.20 -23.95 55.19
CA ALA A 195 16.95 -24.50 56.52
C ALA A 195 18.28 -24.47 57.33
N PRO A 196 18.30 -23.97 58.59
CA PRO A 196 19.53 -23.94 59.40
C PRO A 196 19.98 -25.35 59.84
N LEU A 197 21.28 -25.64 59.74
CA LEU A 197 21.92 -26.86 60.25
C LEU A 197 21.91 -26.88 61.81
N PRO A 198 21.57 -28.01 62.46
CA PRO A 198 21.60 -28.11 63.92
C PRO A 198 23.04 -28.24 64.47
N SER A 199 23.36 -27.45 65.50
CA SER A 199 24.66 -27.40 66.17
C SER A 199 24.90 -28.59 67.11
N SER A 200 26.02 -29.28 66.95
CA SER A 200 26.49 -30.36 67.85
C SER A 200 27.00 -29.82 69.19
N THR A 201 26.48 -30.33 70.31
CA THR A 201 27.06 -30.17 71.66
C THR A 201 27.95 -31.37 71.98
N LYS A 202 29.21 -31.12 72.36
CA LYS A 202 30.19 -32.12 72.83
C LYS A 202 29.83 -32.65 74.23
N PRO A 203 30.07 -33.93 74.55
CA PRO A 203 30.02 -34.44 75.91
C PRO A 203 31.36 -34.31 76.65
N SER A 204 31.28 -34.22 77.99
CA SER A 204 32.39 -34.40 78.94
C SER A 204 32.72 -35.87 79.18
#